data_AF-A0A6B3HRR7-F1
#
_entry.id   AF-A0A6B3HRR7-F1
#
_cell.length_a   1.000
_cell.length_b   1.000
_cell.length_c   1.000
_cell.angle_alpha   90.00
_cell.angle_beta   90.00
_cell.angle_gamma   90.00
#
_symmetry.space_group_name_H-M   'P 1'
#
loop_
_entity.id
_entity.type
_entity.pdbx_description
1 polymer ?
#
loop_
_entity_poly.entity_id
_entity_poly.type
_entity_poly.pdbx_seq_one_letter_code
_entity_poly.pdbx_strand_id
1 'polypeptide(L)' 'GGGEKARARHEARGKLLPRDRVDTLLDPGSPFLELAPLAAEGLYGGAAPAAGVIAGIGRVSGRECVIVANDATVKGGT' A
#
# COMPACT_ATOMS: atom_id res chain seq x y z
N GLY A 1 3.01 6.58 -1.94
CA GLY A 1 1.72 7.28 -1.81
C GLY A 1 1.74 8.63 -2.48
N GLY A 2 0.56 9.23 -2.70
CA GLY A 2 0.40 10.43 -3.54
C GLY A 2 0.69 11.77 -2.86
N GLY A 3 1.71 11.82 -2.00
CA GLY A 3 2.15 13.04 -1.31
C GLY A 3 1.39 13.38 -0.03
N GLU A 4 1.95 14.31 0.75
CA GLU A 4 1.48 14.65 2.12
C GLU A 4 0.05 15.14 2.15
N LYS A 5 -0.34 16.04 1.25
CA LYS A 5 -1.71 16.58 1.19
C LYS A 5 -2.78 15.50 0.95
N ALA A 6 -2.47 14.50 0.13
CA ALA A 6 -3.38 13.39 -0.14
C ALA A 6 -3.46 12.43 1.05
N ARG A 7 -2.31 12.13 1.70
CA ARG A 7 -2.23 11.34 2.93
C ARG A 7 -3.03 11.97 4.07
N ALA A 8 -2.79 13.25 4.37
CA ALA A 8 -3.50 13.97 5.42
C ALA A 8 -5.02 13.99 5.21
N ARG A 9 -5.49 14.19 3.97
CA ARG A 9 -6.92 14.12 3.64
C ARG A 9 -7.50 12.71 3.82
N HIS A 10 -6.71 11.69 3.53
CA HIS A 10 -7.13 10.30 3.70
C HIS A 10 -7.25 9.92 5.17
N GLU A 11 -6.26 10.29 5.99
CA GLU A 11 -6.23 10.09 7.44
C GLU A 11 -7.32 10.89 8.16
N ALA A 12 -7.59 12.14 7.73
CA ALA A 12 -8.67 12.97 8.29
C ALA A 12 -10.07 12.34 8.13
N ARG A 13 -10.22 11.32 7.28
CA ARG A 13 -11.47 10.52 7.14
C ARG A 13 -11.51 9.31 8.09
N GLY A 14 -10.56 9.20 9.01
CA GLY A 14 -10.44 8.06 9.94
C GLY A 14 -9.97 6.77 9.28
N LYS A 15 -9.29 6.85 8.13
CA LYS A 15 -8.85 5.67 7.36
C LYS A 15 -7.36 5.45 7.55
N LEU A 16 -6.96 4.21 7.86
CA LEU A 16 -5.57 3.77 7.82
C LEU A 16 -4.97 3.93 6.40
N LEU A 17 -3.67 4.23 6.31
CA LEU A 17 -2.95 4.17 5.04
C LEU A 17 -2.79 2.70 4.59
N PRO A 18 -2.54 2.43 3.30
CA PRO A 18 -2.46 1.06 2.79
C PRO A 18 -1.39 0.21 3.47
N ARG A 19 -0.20 0.79 3.73
CA ARG A 19 0.88 0.08 4.44
C ARG A 19 0.48 -0.26 5.87
N ASP A 20 -0.10 0.69 6.60
CA ASP A 20 -0.61 0.45 7.95
C ASP A 20 -1.69 -0.65 7.97
N ARG A 21 -2.54 -0.73 6.94
CA ARG A 21 -3.53 -1.81 6.81
C ARG A 21 -2.88 -3.17 6.61
N VAL A 22 -1.85 -3.25 5.77
CA VAL A 22 -1.08 -4.49 5.55
C VAL A 22 -0.42 -4.90 6.86
N ASP A 23 0.28 -3.99 7.53
CA ASP A 23 0.96 -4.28 8.81
C ASP A 23 -0.03 -4.72 9.91
N THR A 24 -1.23 -4.13 9.94
CA THR A 24 -2.29 -4.52 10.90
C THR A 24 -2.93 -5.87 10.56
N LEU A 25 -2.94 -6.28 9.29
CA LEU A 25 -3.52 -7.55 8.83
C LEU A 25 -2.58 -8.74 9.06
N LEU A 26 -1.27 -8.51 8.97
CA LEU A 26 -0.26 -9.56 9.07
C LEU A 26 -0.20 -10.16 10.48
N ASP A 27 0.11 -11.45 10.55
CA ASP A 27 0.39 -12.10 11.81
C ASP A 27 1.59 -11.41 12.50
N PRO A 28 1.53 -11.14 13.83
CA PRO A 28 2.60 -10.44 14.54
C PRO A 28 3.98 -11.08 14.34
N GLY A 29 4.95 -10.27 13.90
CA GLY A 29 6.32 -10.73 13.64
C GLY A 29 6.51 -11.56 12.37
N SER A 30 5.44 -11.80 11.59
CA SER A 30 5.57 -12.47 10.30
C SER A 30 6.19 -11.53 9.25
N PRO A 31 7.02 -12.06 8.33
CA PRO A 31 7.60 -11.24 7.26
C PRO A 31 6.56 -10.88 6.21
N PHE A 32 6.83 -9.79 5.49
CA PHE A 32 6.10 -9.39 4.30
C PHE A 32 7.08 -9.23 3.12
N LEU A 33 6.87 -10.01 2.07
CA LEU A 33 7.63 -9.91 0.83
C LEU A 33 6.87 -9.00 -0.15
N GLU A 34 7.27 -7.73 -0.23
CA GLU A 34 6.65 -6.77 -1.13
C GLU A 34 7.01 -7.05 -2.59
N LEU A 35 6.01 -6.99 -3.47
CA LEU A 35 6.13 -7.22 -4.90
C LEU A 35 6.18 -5.88 -5.64
N ALA A 36 7.24 -5.70 -6.44
CA ALA A 36 7.45 -4.54 -7.31
C ALA A 36 7.25 -3.16 -6.62
N PRO A 37 7.96 -2.86 -5.51
CA PRO A 37 7.83 -1.57 -4.82
C PRO A 37 8.17 -0.34 -5.69
N LEU A 38 8.95 -0.54 -6.76
CA LEU A 38 9.32 0.47 -7.75
C LEU A 38 8.40 0.47 -8.99
N ALA A 39 7.22 -0.15 -8.93
CA ALA A 39 6.29 -0.12 -10.05
C ALA A 39 5.95 1.33 -10.44
N ALA A 40 5.95 1.59 -11.76
CA ALA A 40 5.78 2.91 -12.38
C ALA A 40 6.84 3.97 -12.03
N GLU A 41 8.00 3.58 -11.49
CA GLU A 41 9.16 4.46 -11.33
C GLU A 41 9.62 5.02 -12.69
N GLY A 42 9.91 6.33 -12.74
CA GLY A 42 10.28 7.02 -13.99
C GLY A 42 9.15 7.20 -15.01
N LEU A 43 7.93 6.72 -14.72
CA LEU A 43 6.77 6.84 -15.61
C LEU A 43 5.80 7.93 -15.12
N TYR A 44 4.95 8.42 -16.02
CA TYR A 44 3.83 9.33 -15.71
C TYR A 44 4.21 10.58 -14.90
N GLY A 45 5.44 11.09 -15.05
CA GLY A 45 5.93 12.25 -14.31
C GLY A 45 5.98 12.04 -12.79
N GLY A 46 6.13 10.80 -12.31
CA GLY A 46 6.16 10.48 -10.88
C GLY A 46 4.78 10.48 -10.20
N ALA A 47 3.69 10.59 -10.97
CA ALA A 47 2.34 10.71 -10.43
C ALA A 47 1.73 9.40 -9.90
N ALA A 48 2.44 8.26 -10.01
CA ALA A 48 1.92 6.94 -9.67
C ALA A 48 2.95 6.06 -8.92
N PRO A 49 3.43 6.48 -7.73
CA PRO A 49 4.40 5.69 -6.97
C PRO A 49 3.85 4.31 -6.62
N ALA A 50 4.69 3.27 -6.78
CA ALA A 50 4.32 1.85 -6.63
C ALA A 50 3.08 1.46 -7.48
N ALA A 51 2.85 2.15 -8.60
CA ALA A 51 1.65 2.03 -9.43
C ALA A 51 0.32 2.14 -8.64
N GLY A 52 0.32 2.84 -7.49
CA GLY A 52 -0.87 3.03 -6.67
C GLY A 52 -1.33 1.78 -5.91
N VAL A 53 -0.48 0.77 -5.75
CA VAL A 53 -0.81 -0.47 -5.04
C VAL A 53 0.35 -0.95 -4.17
N ILE A 54 0.03 -1.46 -2.98
CA ILE A 54 0.94 -2.27 -2.18
C ILE A 54 0.52 -3.72 -2.38
N ALA A 55 1.38 -4.52 -2.99
CA ALA A 55 1.16 -5.93 -3.20
C ALA A 55 2.30 -6.74 -2.56
N GLY A 56 1.99 -7.92 -2.03
CA GLY A 56 3.02 -8.76 -1.44
C GLY A 56 2.50 -10.09 -0.92
N ILE A 57 3.42 -10.92 -0.44
CA ILE A 57 3.12 -12.20 0.20
C ILE A 57 3.43 -12.05 1.69
N GLY A 58 2.48 -12.42 2.53
CA GLY A 58 2.63 -12.41 3.98
C GLY A 58 1.75 -13.46 4.65
N ARG A 59 1.84 -13.56 5.98
CA ARG A 59 1.07 -14.56 6.74
C ARG A 59 -0.16 -13.92 7.37
N VAL A 60 -1.31 -14.55 7.21
CA VAL A 60 -2.59 -14.17 7.85
C VAL A 60 -3.22 -15.41 8.45
N SER A 61 -3.42 -15.41 9.76
CA SER A 61 -3.97 -16.55 10.52
C SER A 61 -3.23 -17.86 10.23
N GLY A 62 -1.90 -17.81 10.20
CA GLY A 62 -1.04 -18.95 9.96
C GLY A 62 -0.84 -19.33 8.48
N ARG A 63 -1.54 -18.68 7.53
CA ARG A 63 -1.53 -19.04 6.09
C ARG A 63 -0.80 -18.01 5.25
N GLU A 64 -0.04 -18.46 4.26
CA GLU A 64 0.56 -17.57 3.26
C GLU A 64 -0.53 -17.04 2.33
N CYS A 65 -0.61 -15.72 2.21
CA CYS A 65 -1.61 -15.03 1.40
C CYS A 65 -0.93 -14.00 0.50
N VAL A 66 -1.44 -13.88 -0.73
CA VAL A 66 -1.18 -12.72 -1.56
C VAL A 66 -2.10 -11.60 -1.08
N ILE A 67 -1.52 -10.48 -0.70
CA ILE A 67 -2.21 -9.28 -0.22
C ILE A 67 -2.09 -8.21 -1.30
N VAL A 68 -3.22 -7.57 -1.66
CA VAL A 68 -3.27 -6.46 -2.61
C VAL A 68 -4.06 -5.32 -1.97
N ALA A 69 -3.39 -4.19 -1.73
CA ALA A 69 -3.95 -3.03 -1.05
C ALA A 69 -3.75 -1.76 -1.89
N ASN A 70 -4.82 -1.25 -2.50
CA ASN A 70 -4.76 -0.02 -3.28
C ASN A 70 -4.47 1.21 -2.41
N ASP A 71 -3.63 2.10 -2.93
CA ASP A 71 -3.31 3.39 -2.34
C ASP A 71 -4.23 4.48 -2.87
N ALA A 72 -5.32 4.73 -2.14
CA ALA A 72 -6.27 5.80 -2.44
C ALA A 72 -5.65 7.21 -2.45
N THR A 73 -4.43 7.39 -1.92
CA THR A 73 -3.72 8.67 -1.99
C THR A 73 -3.09 8.89 -3.37
N VAL A 74 -2.83 7.84 -4.14
CA VAL A 74 -2.27 7.90 -5.50
C VAL A 74 -3.42 7.96 -6.51
N LYS A 75 -3.64 9.11 -7.15
CA LYS A 75 -4.71 9.33 -8.14
C LYS A 75 -6.12 8.89 -7.70
N GLY A 76 -6.38 8.77 -6.39
CA GLY A 76 -7.65 8.27 -5.88
C GLY A 76 -7.77 6.75 -5.80
N GLY A 77 -6.72 6.00 -6.16
CA GLY A 77 -6.68 4.54 -6.19
C GLY A 77 -7.06 3.92 -7.55
N THR A 78 -7.07 4.72 -8.61
CA THR A 78 -7.30 4.29 -10.01
C THR A 78 -6.00 4.15 -10.79
#